data_AF-A0A3B9M524-F1
#
_entry.id   AF-A0A3B9M524-F1
#
_cell.length_a   1.000
_cell.length_b   1.000
_cell.length_c   1.000
_cell.angle_alpha   90.00
_cell.angle_beta   90.00
_cell.angle_gamma   90.00
#
_symmetry.space_group_name_H-M   'P 1'
#
loop_
_entity.id
_entity.type
_entity.pdbx_description
1 polymer ?
#
loop_
_entity_poly.entity_id
_entity_poly.type
_entity_poly.pdbx_seq_one_letter_code
_entity_poly.pdbx_strand_id
1 'polypeptide(L)' 'MKEPSFDYLLQKVESKYELVVAAAKRARHLTETCTVRDNLSSQKPVTVALAEIAMDKLIIERPQQQSKIK' A
#
# COMPACT_ATOMS: atom_id res chain seq x y z
N MET A 1 -7.85 6.39 15.70
CA MET A 1 -8.00 5.62 14.45
C MET A 1 -7.35 4.27 14.70
N LYS A 2 -8.12 3.16 14.66
CA LYS A 2 -7.54 1.82 14.86
C LYS A 2 -6.80 1.46 13.57
N GLU A 3 -5.48 1.57 13.58
CA GLU A 3 -4.66 1.00 12.52
C GLU A 3 -4.95 -0.49 12.43
N PRO A 4 -5.10 -1.07 11.22
CA PRO A 4 -5.28 -2.50 11.07
C PRO A 4 -4.12 -3.23 11.76
N SER A 5 -4.44 -4.30 12.48
CA SER A 5 -3.43 -5.09 13.18
C SER A 5 -2.37 -5.57 12.19
N PHE A 6 -1.10 -5.39 12.54
CA PHE A 6 0.02 -5.74 11.66
C PHE A 6 -0.02 -7.21 11.22
N ASP A 7 -0.40 -8.12 12.11
CA ASP A 7 -0.61 -9.53 11.81
C ASP A 7 -1.70 -9.78 10.76
N TYR A 8 -2.77 -8.99 10.77
CA TYR A 8 -3.84 -9.09 9.77
C TYR A 8 -3.36 -8.65 8.39
N LEU A 9 -2.58 -7.57 8.32
CA LEU A 9 -1.97 -7.12 7.07
C LEU A 9 -0.98 -8.15 6.51
N LEU A 10 -0.23 -8.81 7.39
CA LEU A 10 0.70 -9.87 7.04
C LEU A 10 0.03 -11.10 6.42
N GLN A 11 -1.25 -11.36 6.72
CA GLN A 11 -2.01 -12.42 6.05
C GLN A 11 -2.37 -12.07 4.60
N LYS A 12 -2.28 -10.80 4.20
CA LYS A 12 -2.62 -10.30 2.87
C LYS A 12 -1.41 -10.17 1.93
N VAL A 13 -0.21 -10.33 2.47
CA VAL A 13 1.06 -10.22 1.74
C VAL A 13 1.94 -11.43 2.02
N GLU A 14 2.94 -11.70 1.19
CA GLU A 14 3.86 -12.80 1.47
C GLU A 14 4.99 -12.41 2.41
N SER A 15 5.29 -11.12 2.54
CA SER A 15 6.41 -10.65 3.35
C SER A 15 6.20 -9.27 3.95
N LYS A 16 6.84 -9.03 5.11
CA LYS A 16 6.91 -7.70 5.74
C LYS A 16 7.46 -6.65 4.79
N TYR A 17 8.43 -7.01 3.95
CA TYR A 17 9.01 -6.10 2.96
C TYR A 17 8.01 -5.75 1.85
N GLU A 18 7.22 -6.71 1.41
CA GLU A 18 6.16 -6.50 0.42
C GLU A 18 5.10 -5.53 0.95
N LEU A 19 4.65 -5.71 2.20
CA LEU A 19 3.71 -4.79 2.86
C LEU A 19 4.24 -3.35 2.88
N VAL A 20 5.50 -3.16 3.30
CA VAL A 20 6.12 -1.83 3.40
C VAL A 20 6.24 -1.19 2.01
N VAL A 21 6.72 -1.93 1.02
CA VAL A 21 6.89 -1.42 -0.36
C VAL A 21 5.54 -1.11 -1.00
N ALA A 22 4.55 -1.98 -0.85
CA ALA A 22 3.21 -1.79 -1.40
C ALA A 22 2.52 -0.56 -0.77
N ALA A 23 2.56 -0.45 0.57
CA ALA A 23 2.01 0.69 1.29
C ALA A 23 2.71 2.00 0.89
N ALA A 24 4.03 2.01 0.77
CA ALA A 24 4.79 3.19 0.34
C ALA A 24 4.46 3.61 -1.10
N LYS A 25 4.42 2.66 -2.05
CA LYS A 25 4.04 2.93 -3.44
C LYS A 25 2.63 3.51 -3.52
N ARG A 26 1.67 2.91 -2.81
CA ARG A 26 0.28 3.39 -2.80
C ARG A 26 0.16 4.75 -2.14
N ALA A 27 0.81 4.98 -1.00
CA ALA A 27 0.81 6.27 -0.33
C ALA A 27 1.39 7.39 -1.19
N ARG A 28 2.44 7.10 -1.97
CA ARG A 28 3.00 8.04 -2.94
C ARG A 28 1.98 8.36 -4.04
N HIS A 29 1.33 7.34 -4.60
CA HIS A 29 0.28 7.54 -5.61
C HIS A 29 -0.86 8.40 -5.05
N LEU A 30 -1.33 8.11 -3.84
CA LEU A 30 -2.36 8.92 -3.15
C LEU A 30 -1.90 10.36 -2.96
N THR A 31 -0.64 10.58 -2.62
CA THR A 31 -0.07 11.94 -2.47
C THR A 31 -0.07 12.67 -3.80
N GLU A 32 0.37 12.01 -4.88
CA GLU A 32 0.41 12.58 -6.23
C GLU A 32 -1.03 12.86 -6.75
N THR A 33 -1.98 11.95 -6.54
CA THR A 33 -3.38 12.11 -7.01
C THR A 33 -4.20 13.10 -6.18
N CYS A 34 -3.96 13.18 -4.86
CA CYS A 34 -4.73 14.06 -3.96
C CYS A 34 -4.25 15.52 -3.98
N THR A 35 -3.13 15.84 -4.63
CA THR A 35 -2.61 17.22 -4.69
C THR A 35 -3.48 18.19 -5.48
N VAL A 36 -4.42 17.72 -6.31
CA VAL A 36 -5.04 18.61 -7.32
C VAL A 36 -6.51 18.97 -7.04
N ARG A 37 -7.30 18.18 -6.28
CA ARG A 37 -8.76 18.43 -6.30
C ARG A 37 -9.58 18.36 -5.03
N ASP A 38 -9.11 17.80 -3.91
CA ASP A 38 -10.07 17.56 -2.83
C ASP A 38 -9.56 18.00 -1.45
N ASN A 39 -10.24 19.02 -0.92
CA ASN A 39 -10.16 19.52 0.45
C ASN A 39 -10.72 18.50 1.46
N LEU A 40 -10.42 17.20 1.29
CA LEU A 40 -11.06 16.15 2.06
C LEU A 40 -10.04 15.23 2.76
N SER A 41 -9.91 15.55 4.04
CA SER A 41 -9.80 14.62 5.16
C SER A 41 -8.39 14.14 5.54
N SER A 42 -7.78 14.86 6.48
CA SER A 42 -7.16 14.45 7.77
C SER A 42 -6.43 13.09 7.95
N GLN A 43 -6.41 12.18 7.00
CA GLN A 43 -5.83 10.85 7.12
C GLN A 43 -4.52 10.82 6.35
N LYS A 44 -3.45 10.38 7.02
CA LYS A 44 -2.13 10.23 6.41
C LYS A 44 -2.25 9.24 5.24
N PRO A 45 -1.63 9.52 4.08
CA PRO A 45 -1.75 8.67 2.89
C PRO A 45 -1.29 7.22 3.15
N VAL A 46 -0.34 7.03 4.08
CA VAL A 46 0.10 5.71 4.54
C VAL A 46 -1.01 4.95 5.26
N THR A 47 -1.79 5.63 6.10
CA THR A 47 -2.91 5.02 6.82
C THR A 47 -4.02 4.59 5.87
N VAL A 48 -4.30 5.39 4.83
CA VAL A 48 -5.25 5.04 3.77
C VAL A 48 -4.74 3.83 2.99
N ALA A 49 -3.46 3.81 2.61
CA ALA A 49 -2.86 2.68 1.91
C ALA A 49 -2.95 1.37 2.72
N LEU A 50 -2.63 1.41 4.02
CA LEU A 50 -2.75 0.23 4.89
C LEU A 50 -4.21 -0.23 5.03
N ALA A 51 -5.17 0.69 5.10
CA ALA A 51 -6.59 0.35 5.14
C ALA A 51 -7.06 -0.29 3.82
N GLU A 52 -6.59 0.18 2.67
CA GLU A 52 -6.91 -0.42 1.37
C GLU A 52 -6.33 -1.83 1.22
N ILE A 53 -5.11 -2.07 1.72
CA ILE A 53 -4.50 -3.41 1.78
C ILE A 53 -5.34 -4.32 2.69
N ALA A 54 -5.76 -3.82 3.86
CA ALA A 54 -6.61 -4.58 4.78
C ALA A 54 -7.99 -4.96 4.17
N MET A 55 -8.49 -4.16 3.23
CA MET A 55 -9.75 -4.37 2.52
C MET A 55 -9.60 -5.18 1.22
N ASP A 56 -8.42 -5.74 0.91
CA ASP A 56 -8.11 -6.44 -0.34
C ASP A 56 -8.42 -5.62 -1.61
N LYS A 57 -8.34 -4.28 -1.53
CA LYS A 57 -8.64 -3.39 -2.67
C LYS A 57 -7.47 -3.20 -3.63
N LEU A 58 -6.28 -3.70 -3.28
CA LEU A 58 -5.05 -3.51 -4.04
C LEU A 58 -4.53 -4.85 -4.53
N ILE A 59 -4.16 -4.90 -5.81
CA ILE A 59 -3.45 -6.02 -6.41
C ILE A 59 -1.97 -5.68 -6.38
N ILE A 60 -1.18 -6.44 -5.62
CA ILE A 60 0.27 -6.24 -5.54
C ILE A 60 0.89 -7.04 -6.68
N GLU A 61 1.22 -6.35 -7.77
CA GLU A 61 1.97 -6.96 -8.86
C GLU A 61 3.42 -7.16 -8.45
N ARG A 62 3.84 -8.42 -8.47
CA ARG A 62 5.23 -8.79 -8.21
C ARG A 62 5.98 -8.81 -9.54
N PRO A 63 7.14 -8.15 -9.64
CA PRO A 63 7.99 -8.37 -10.78
C PRO A 63 8.37 -9.85 -10.76
N GLN A 64 7.84 -10.63 -11.69
CA GLN A 64 8.39 -11.95 -11.98
C GLN A 64 9.88 -11.72 -12.23
N GLN A 65 10.72 -12.34 -11.41
CA GLN A 65 12.16 -12.13 -11.45
C GLN A 65 12.58 -12.15 -12.91
N GLN A 66 12.97 -10.99 -13.44
CA GLN A 66 13.55 -10.94 -14.76
C GLN A 66 14.89 -11.63 -14.60
N SER A 67 14.90 -12.94 -14.86
CA SER A 67 16.08 -13.75 -15.08
C SER A 67 16.77 -13.19 -16.32
N LYS A 68 17.38 -12.01 -16.21
CA LYS A 68 18.43 -11.59 -17.12
C LYS A 68 19.64 -12.45 -16.78
N ILE A 69 19.61 -13.67 -17.29
CA ILE A 69 20.83 -14.40 -17.60
C ILE A 69 21.40 -13.68 -18.82
N LYS A 70 22.46 -12.90 -18.61
CA LYS A 70 23.55 -12.70 -19.58
C LYS A 70 24.78 -12.20 -18.87
#